data_AF-T1CKQ0-F1
#
_entry.id   AF-T1CKQ0-F1
#
_cell.length_a   1.000
_cell.length_b   1.000
_cell.length_c   1.000
_cell.angle_alpha   90.00
_cell.angle_beta   90.00
_cell.angle_gamma   90.00
#
_symmetry.space_group_name_H-M   'P 1'
#
loop_
_entity.id
_entity.type
_entity.pdbx_description
1 polymer ?
#
loop_
_entity_poly.entity_id
_entity_poly.type
_entity_poly.pdbx_seq_one_letter_code
_entity_poly.pdbx_strand_id
1 'polypeptide(L)'
;GISFTVPEGETVVVIGGSGQGKSVLLKHIMRLLVADDGDVLVGGQPIMNLSGSDMDNVRKKMGMVFQEAALFDSMSLLENVAFPLRMHSVLRDREILKIAEETLERVGLKGVGGKMPSEVSGGMKKRVALPGL
;
A
#
# COMPACT_ATOMS: atom_id res chain seq x y z
N GLY A 1 26.37 0.96 0.65
CA GLY A 1 25.32 0.11 1.24
C GLY A 1 24.60 0.87 2.34
N ILE A 2 23.46 0.35 2.80
CA ILE A 2 22.67 0.90 3.92
C ILE A 2 22.28 -0.26 4.84
N SER A 3 22.27 -0.02 6.15
CA SER A 3 21.81 -1.00 7.14
C SER A 3 21.07 -0.26 8.25
N PHE A 4 19.86 -0.71 8.56
CA PHE A 4 19.05 -0.20 9.66
C PHE A 4 18.00 -1.23 10.06
N THR A 5 17.39 -1.01 11.22
CA THR A 5 16.29 -1.81 11.74
C THR A 5 15.17 -0.88 12.16
N VAL A 6 13.94 -1.28 11.85
CA VAL A 6 12.72 -0.58 12.28
C VAL A 6 12.01 -1.51 13.27
N PRO A 7 12.02 -1.20 14.57
CA PRO A 7 11.26 -1.96 15.56
C PRO A 7 9.76 -1.90 15.29
N GLU A 8 9.03 -2.89 15.80
CA GLU A 8 7.57 -2.89 15.73
C GLU A 8 6.99 -1.68 16.46
N GLY A 9 6.01 -1.01 15.85
CA GLY A 9 5.36 0.18 16.42
C GLY A 9 6.10 1.50 16.19
N GLU A 10 7.32 1.46 15.66
CA GLU A 10 8.12 2.67 15.42
C GLU A 10 7.80 3.33 14.08
N THR A 11 7.85 4.67 14.07
CA THR A 11 7.74 5.47 12.84
C THR A 11 9.11 6.00 12.45
N VAL A 12 9.61 5.57 11.29
CA VAL A 12 10.93 5.97 10.78
C VAL A 12 10.78 6.87 9.56
N VAL A 13 11.56 7.95 9.53
CA VAL A 13 11.58 8.92 8.43
C VAL A 13 12.91 8.83 7.69
N VAL A 14 12.86 8.58 6.37
CA VAL A 14 14.04 8.58 5.50
C VAL A 14 14.11 9.90 4.73
N ILE A 15 15.12 10.72 5.03
CA ILE A 15 15.31 12.06 4.46
C ILE A 15 16.60 12.12 3.64
N GLY A 16 16.58 12.86 2.53
CA GLY A 16 17.74 13.07 1.66
C GLY A 16 17.36 13.81 0.38
N GLY A 17 18.35 14.28 -0.38
CA GLY A 17 18.11 15.00 -1.64
C GLY A 17 17.32 14.18 -2.68
N SER A 18 16.71 14.86 -3.66
CA SER A 18 16.05 14.18 -4.78
C SER A 18 17.04 13.28 -5.54
N GLY A 19 16.59 12.12 -6.04
CA GLY A 19 17.43 11.18 -6.77
C GLY A 19 18.38 10.31 -5.93
N GLN A 20 18.48 10.51 -4.62
CA GLN A 20 19.42 9.76 -3.76
C GLN A 20 18.92 8.37 -3.30
N GLY A 21 18.10 7.70 -4.10
CA GLY A 21 17.75 6.29 -3.84
C GLY A 21 16.70 6.02 -2.77
N LYS A 22 16.04 7.03 -2.17
CA LYS A 22 14.95 6.81 -1.18
C LYS A 22 13.82 5.92 -1.71
N SER A 23 13.34 6.21 -2.92
CA SER A 23 12.31 5.39 -3.58
C SER A 23 12.82 4.00 -3.97
N VAL A 24 14.12 3.88 -4.26
CA VAL A 24 14.78 2.59 -4.54
C VAL A 24 14.85 1.74 -3.27
N LEU A 25 15.18 2.34 -2.12
CA LEU A 25 15.15 1.68 -0.82
C LEU A 25 13.76 1.11 -0.52
N LEU A 26 12.70 1.91 -0.65
CA LEU A 26 11.32 1.44 -0.45
C LEU A 26 10.96 0.27 -1.40
N LYS A 27 11.41 0.33 -2.66
CA LYS A 27 11.20 -0.76 -3.62
C LYS A 27 11.94 -2.04 -3.23
N HIS A 28 13.13 -1.97 -2.63
CA HIS A 28 13.82 -3.14 -2.11
C HIS A 28 13.08 -3.73 -0.89
N ILE A 29 12.60 -2.90 0.03
CA ILE A 29 11.80 -3.34 1.19
C ILE A 29 10.55 -4.10 0.75
N MET A 30 9.90 -3.65 -0.32
CA MET A 30 8.71 -4.30 -0.88
C MET A 30 9.00 -5.47 -1.84
N ARG A 31 10.28 -5.81 -2.04
CA ARG A 31 10.73 -6.78 -3.05
C ARG A 31 10.19 -6.48 -4.45
N LEU A 32 10.07 -5.19 -4.80
CA LEU A 32 9.82 -4.74 -6.18
C LEU A 32 11.14 -4.64 -6.96
N LEU A 33 12.26 -4.55 -6.25
CA LEU A 33 13.61 -4.68 -6.78
C LEU A 33 14.40 -5.71 -5.96
N VAL A 34 15.27 -6.45 -6.63
CA VAL A 34 16.27 -7.34 -6.00
C VAL A 34 17.49 -6.49 -5.68
N ALA A 35 18.01 -6.59 -4.46
CA ALA A 35 19.30 -5.99 -4.14
C ALA A 35 20.42 -6.81 -4.80
N ASP A 36 21.46 -6.15 -5.29
CA ASP A 36 22.62 -6.85 -5.86
C ASP A 36 23.41 -7.62 -4.78
N ASP A 37 23.42 -7.09 -3.55
CA ASP A 37 24.01 -7.70 -2.36
C ASP A 37 23.26 -7.28 -1.08
N GLY A 38 23.35 -8.11 -0.04
CA GLY A 38 22.67 -7.93 1.24
C GLY A 38 21.28 -8.58 1.31
N ASP A 39 20.60 -8.38 2.44
CA ASP A 39 19.31 -9.00 2.71
C ASP A 39 18.31 -8.01 3.34
N VAL A 40 17.03 -8.29 3.17
CA VAL A 40 15.94 -7.57 3.82
C VAL A 40 15.11 -8.59 4.60
N LEU A 41 14.86 -8.27 5.87
CA LEU A 41 14.00 -9.06 6.74
C LEU A 41 12.73 -8.28 7.07
N VAL A 42 11.58 -8.92 6.92
CA VAL A 42 10.27 -8.35 7.26
C VAL A 42 9.59 -9.28 8.25
N GLY A 43 9.27 -8.78 9.45
CA GLY A 43 8.75 -9.63 10.53
C GLY A 43 9.69 -10.77 10.91
N GLY A 44 11.01 -10.55 10.78
CA GLY A 44 12.05 -11.57 11.02
C GLY A 44 12.27 -12.56 9.89
N GLN A 45 11.50 -12.50 8.79
CA GLN A 45 11.64 -13.40 7.65
C GLN A 45 12.50 -12.76 6.54
N PRO A 46 13.59 -13.41 6.10
CA PRO A 46 14.33 -13.01 4.90
C PRO A 46 13.44 -13.07 3.65
N ILE A 47 13.39 -11.98 2.89
CA ILE A 47 12.50 -11.89 1.71
C ILE A 47 13.23 -11.97 0.37
N MET A 48 14.57 -11.91 0.36
CA MET A 48 15.31 -11.84 -0.90
C MET A 48 15.18 -13.10 -1.76
N ASN A 49 14.97 -14.27 -1.15
CA ASN A 49 14.84 -15.54 -1.86
C ASN A 49 13.39 -16.03 -2.01
N LEU A 50 12.41 -15.25 -1.57
CA LEU A 50 10.99 -15.62 -1.69
C LEU A 50 10.47 -15.38 -3.10
N SER A 51 9.57 -16.24 -3.55
CA SER A 51 8.88 -16.10 -4.84
C SER A 51 7.43 -16.60 -4.75
N GLY A 52 6.61 -16.23 -5.73
CA GLY A 52 5.21 -16.65 -5.82
C GLY A 52 4.41 -16.39 -4.55
N SER A 53 3.70 -17.42 -4.09
CA SER A 53 2.77 -17.35 -2.96
C SER A 53 3.42 -16.89 -1.65
N ASP A 54 4.69 -17.21 -1.41
CA ASP A 54 5.38 -16.83 -0.17
C ASP A 54 5.61 -15.33 -0.11
N MET A 55 6.01 -14.73 -1.24
CA MET A 55 6.16 -13.28 -1.33
C MET A 55 4.80 -12.58 -1.27
N ASP A 56 3.76 -13.17 -1.86
CA ASP A 56 2.40 -12.62 -1.80
C ASP A 56 1.88 -12.59 -0.36
N ASN A 57 2.17 -13.61 0.45
CA ASN A 57 1.81 -13.64 1.86
C ASN A 57 2.54 -12.57 2.70
N VAL A 58 3.78 -12.24 2.34
CA VAL A 58 4.49 -11.09 2.93
C VAL A 58 3.83 -9.78 2.52
N ARG A 59 3.53 -9.59 1.23
CA ARG A 59 2.94 -8.35 0.70
C ARG A 59 1.54 -8.07 1.24
N LYS A 60 0.75 -9.09 1.56
CA LYS A 60 -0.55 -8.92 2.25
C LYS A 60 -0.42 -8.21 3.60
N LYS A 61 0.75 -8.24 4.23
CA LYS A 61 1.02 -7.57 5.52
C LYS A 61 1.63 -6.16 5.34
N MET A 62 1.79 -5.69 4.10
CA MET A 62 2.39 -4.40 3.78
C MET A 62 1.35 -3.44 3.21
N GLY A 63 1.32 -2.22 3.74
CA GLY A 63 0.64 -1.09 3.10
C GLY A 63 1.65 -0.20 2.38
N MET A 64 1.34 0.25 1.17
CA MET A 64 2.13 1.27 0.47
C MET A 64 1.22 2.36 -0.09
N VAL A 65 1.60 3.60 0.17
CA VAL A 65 0.97 4.78 -0.44
C VAL A 65 1.97 5.45 -1.37
N PHE A 66 1.63 5.52 -2.65
CA PHE A 66 2.44 6.22 -3.64
C PHE A 66 2.28 7.73 -3.52
N GLN A 67 3.29 8.48 -3.97
CA GLN A 67 3.24 9.96 -3.96
C GLN A 67 2.01 10.52 -4.67
N GLU A 68 1.65 9.90 -5.81
CA GLU A 68 0.47 10.24 -6.62
C GLU A 68 -0.78 9.42 -6.27
N ALA A 69 -0.81 8.78 -5.09
CA ALA A 69 -1.89 7.92 -4.58
C ALA A 69 -2.22 6.67 -5.43
N ALA A 70 -1.77 6.57 -6.68
CA ALA A 70 -1.92 5.40 -7.57
C ALA A 70 -3.36 4.86 -7.67
N LEU A 71 -4.34 5.75 -7.64
CA LEU A 71 -5.74 5.39 -7.86
C LEU A 71 -5.99 5.12 -9.34
N PHE A 72 -6.86 4.16 -9.64
CA PHE A 72 -7.39 3.92 -10.98
C PHE A 72 -8.36 5.05 -11.35
N ASP A 73 -7.98 5.86 -12.33
CA ASP A 73 -8.78 7.02 -12.79
C ASP A 73 -10.10 6.61 -13.49
N SER A 74 -10.23 5.35 -13.89
CA SER A 74 -11.46 4.77 -14.46
C SER A 74 -12.42 4.20 -13.42
N MET A 75 -12.07 4.27 -12.14
CA MET A 75 -12.87 3.72 -11.03
C MET A 75 -13.20 4.84 -10.04
N SER A 76 -14.38 4.77 -9.43
CA SER A 76 -14.76 5.62 -8.30
C SER A 76 -13.87 5.36 -7.08
N LEU A 77 -13.92 6.25 -6.08
CA LEU A 77 -13.17 6.06 -4.83
C LEU A 77 -13.57 4.76 -4.13
N LEU A 78 -14.86 4.41 -4.13
CA LEU A 78 -15.36 3.16 -3.53
C LEU A 78 -14.81 1.93 -4.27
N GLU A 79 -14.81 1.96 -5.59
CA GLU A 79 -14.29 0.87 -6.41
C GLU A 79 -12.77 0.69 -6.25
N ASN A 80 -12.03 1.80 -6.14
CA ASN A 80 -10.59 1.76 -5.83
C ASN A 80 -10.32 1.04 -4.50
N VAL A 81 -11.10 1.31 -3.46
CA VAL A 81 -10.96 0.65 -2.15
C VAL A 81 -11.43 -0.80 -2.19
N ALA A 82 -12.49 -1.10 -2.96
CA ALA A 82 -13.02 -2.45 -3.11
C ALA A 82 -12.13 -3.36 -3.97
N PHE A 83 -11.32 -2.80 -4.88
CA PHE A 83 -10.57 -3.55 -5.88
C PHE A 83 -9.62 -4.61 -5.29
N PRO A 84 -8.77 -4.32 -4.27
CA PRO A 84 -7.91 -5.33 -3.67
C PRO A 84 -8.70 -6.48 -3.02
N LEU A 85 -9.85 -6.19 -2.40
CA LEU A 85 -10.72 -7.20 -1.80
C LEU A 85 -11.32 -8.13 -2.86
N ARG A 86 -11.72 -7.59 -4.02
CA ARG A 86 -12.22 -8.40 -5.14
C ARG A 86 -11.14 -9.33 -5.70
N MET A 87 -9.87 -8.92 -5.67
CA MET A 87 -8.75 -9.71 -6.18
C MET A 87 -8.28 -10.81 -5.22
N HIS A 88 -8.35 -10.56 -3.90
CA HIS A 88 -7.66 -11.40 -2.93
C HIS A 88 -8.55 -12.05 -1.87
N SER A 89 -9.85 -11.76 -1.86
CA SER A 89 -10.81 -12.37 -0.93
C SER A 89 -11.79 -13.30 -1.65
N VAL A 90 -12.50 -14.13 -0.86
CA VAL A 90 -13.61 -14.98 -1.33
C VAL A 90 -14.98 -14.41 -0.93
N LEU A 91 -15.02 -13.14 -0.54
CA LEU A 91 -16.22 -12.46 -0.07
C LEU A 91 -17.17 -12.16 -1.23
N ARG A 92 -18.47 -12.07 -0.94
CA ARG A 92 -19.45 -11.61 -1.94
C ARG A 92 -19.32 -10.11 -2.14
N ASP A 93 -19.66 -9.63 -3.33
CA ASP A 93 -19.50 -8.22 -3.69
C ASP A 93 -20.22 -7.27 -2.71
N ARG A 94 -21.39 -7.67 -2.18
CA ARG A 94 -22.10 -6.90 -1.14
C ARG A 94 -21.29 -6.72 0.15
N GLU A 95 -20.55 -7.76 0.56
CA GLU A 95 -19.69 -7.71 1.76
C GLU A 95 -18.46 -6.84 1.50
N ILE A 96 -17.89 -6.94 0.29
CA ILE A 96 -16.77 -6.11 -0.16
C ILE A 96 -17.14 -4.63 -0.16
N LEU A 97 -18.28 -4.27 -0.77
CA LEU A 97 -18.73 -2.88 -0.82
C LEU A 97 -18.98 -2.31 0.57
N LYS A 98 -19.56 -3.10 1.48
CA LYS A 98 -19.74 -2.71 2.88
C LYS A 98 -18.39 -2.40 3.55
N ILE A 99 -17.40 -3.29 3.42
CA ILE A 99 -16.06 -3.08 3.97
C ILE A 99 -15.41 -1.83 3.36
N ALA A 100 -15.57 -1.63 2.05
CA ALA A 100 -15.01 -0.47 1.35
C ALA A 100 -15.66 0.85 1.81
N GLU A 101 -16.97 0.88 2.04
CA GLU A 101 -17.67 2.03 2.62
C GLU A 101 -17.21 2.34 4.05
N GLU A 102 -17.13 1.32 4.91
CA GLU A 102 -16.61 1.44 6.28
C GLU A 102 -15.16 1.95 6.28
N THR A 103 -14.37 1.49 5.32
CA THR A 103 -12.98 1.92 5.14
C THR A 103 -12.89 3.40 4.73
N LEU A 104 -13.72 3.84 3.79
CA LEU A 104 -13.81 5.25 3.42
C LEU A 104 -14.27 6.11 4.60
N GLU A 105 -15.22 5.65 5.41
CA GLU A 105 -15.66 6.34 6.61
C GLU A 105 -14.53 6.48 7.64
N ARG A 106 -13.74 5.42 7.88
CA ARG A 106 -12.58 5.43 8.79
C ARG A 106 -11.52 6.45 8.41
N VAL A 107 -11.36 6.75 7.12
CA VAL A 107 -10.43 7.78 6.64
C VAL A 107 -11.07 9.17 6.49
N GLY A 108 -12.29 9.35 7.00
CA GLY A 108 -13.01 10.62 6.99
C GLY A 108 -13.62 11.00 5.64
N LEU A 109 -13.92 10.01 4.80
CA LEU A 109 -14.45 10.16 3.44
C LEU A 109 -15.84 9.54 3.29
N LYS A 110 -16.65 9.63 4.35
CA LYS A 110 -18.05 9.19 4.33
C LYS A 110 -18.84 9.94 3.24
N GLY A 111 -19.63 9.21 2.46
CA GLY A 111 -20.53 9.77 1.45
C GLY A 111 -19.86 10.30 0.17
N VAL A 112 -18.53 10.20 0.03
CA VAL A 112 -17.82 10.62 -1.19
C VAL A 112 -17.37 9.45 -2.07
N GLY A 113 -17.77 8.21 -1.74
CA GLY A 113 -17.33 7.00 -2.45
C GLY A 113 -17.65 6.97 -3.94
N GLY A 114 -18.75 7.59 -4.37
CA GLY A 114 -19.14 7.65 -5.78
C GLY A 114 -18.36 8.66 -6.64
N LYS A 115 -17.50 9.49 -6.04
CA LYS A 115 -16.67 10.43 -6.79
C LYS A 115 -15.53 9.71 -7.52
N MET A 116 -15.07 10.30 -8.60
CA MET A 116 -13.87 9.90 -9.32
C MET A 116 -12.62 10.53 -8.69
N PRO A 117 -11.42 9.92 -8.86
CA PRO A 117 -10.18 10.51 -8.38
C PRO A 117 -9.96 11.96 -8.84
N SER A 118 -10.35 12.30 -10.07
CA SER A 118 -10.25 13.66 -10.62
C SER A 118 -11.10 14.70 -9.88
N GLU A 119 -12.13 14.29 -9.14
CA GLU A 119 -13.10 15.16 -8.47
C GLU A 119 -12.76 15.48 -7.01
N VAL A 120 -11.61 15.01 -6.51
CA VAL A 120 -11.20 15.15 -5.11
C VAL A 120 -9.79 15.70 -4.95
N SER A 121 -9.53 16.34 -3.80
CA SER A 121 -8.23 16.94 -3.53
C SER A 121 -7.12 15.88 -3.41
N GLY A 122 -5.86 16.27 -3.64
CA GLY A 122 -4.73 15.35 -3.47
C GLY A 122 -4.64 14.74 -2.07
N GLY A 123 -5.02 15.48 -1.04
CA GLY A 123 -5.11 14.96 0.34
C GLY A 123 -6.21 13.91 0.52
N MET A 124 -7.34 14.05 -0.18
CA MET A 124 -8.37 13.01 -0.22
C MET A 124 -7.86 11.77 -0.96
N LYS A 125 -7.21 11.94 -2.12
CA LYS A 125 -6.61 10.82 -2.88
C LYS A 125 -5.66 10.00 -2.02
N LYS A 126 -4.75 10.65 -1.28
CA LYS A 126 -3.80 9.98 -0.39
C LYS A 126 -4.48 9.17 0.72
N ARG A 127 -5.60 9.67 1.27
CA ARG A 127 -6.39 8.96 2.29
C ARG A 127 -7.12 7.74 1.71
N VAL A 128 -7.61 7.83 0.47
CA VAL A 128 -8.22 6.68 -0.25
C VAL A 128 -7.19 5.63 -0.62
N ALA A 129 -5.93 6.02 -0.84
CA ALA A 129 -4.82 5.11 -1.13
C ALA A 129 -4.17 4.49 0.12
N LEU A 130 -4.57 4.95 1.31
CA LEU A 130 -4.07 4.48 2.60
C LEU A 130 -4.71 3.22 3.19
N PRO A 131 -5.74 2.53 2.64
CA PRO A 131 -6.50 1.61 3.46
C PRO A 131 -5.75 0.30 3.63
N GLY A 132 -5.11 0.19 4.79
CA GLY A 132 -4.82 -1.08 5.44
C GLY A 132 -6.14 -1.76 5.79
N LEU A 133 -6.36 -2.89 5.14
CA LEU A 133 -7.33 -3.90 5.55
C LEU A 133 -6.67 -4.82 6.57
#